data_AF-N6W7K2-F1
#
_entry.id   AF-N6W7K2-F1
#
_cell.length_a   1.000
_cell.length_b   1.000
_cell.length_c   1.000
_cell.angle_alpha   90.00
_cell.angle_beta   90.00
_cell.angle_gamma   90.00
#
_symmetry.space_group_name_H-M   'P 1'
#
loop_
_entity.id
_entity.type
_entity.pdbx_description
1 polymer ?
#
loop_
_entity_poly.entity_id
_entity_poly.type
_entity_poly.pdbx_seq_one_letter_code
_entity_poly.pdbx_strand_id
1 'polypeptide(L)'
;MNTRPDPLKTPLGPLVAKLQKCTFVTHEDAEELYSLALEVRTLKRGQELVSQGQTLNDLHFVQKGWACRKKLLKDGTAFTIGYLLPGDCTGLTSAMGYTFDHAIEAVTDLTVVRVDTQSFNELKTSNPRLAQGFSLIRLTNEFISRSQMINLGAMPAEQRIGQLLCDLIHRAEQSDPDGKNSLTVPLSQIDIASATGLSPVHVNRVLQKLRKEGLVDTHQQGGIRLSNWEKLAAFSGYEKTDPVKQPSSKEGLSSRLRGQFDRRDE
;
A
#
# COMPACT_ATOMS: atom_id res chain seq x y z
N MET A 1 28.53 10.97 26.28
CA MET A 1 27.68 9.81 25.94
C MET A 1 26.86 10.19 24.72
N ASN A 2 27.30 9.83 23.51
CA ASN A 2 26.47 10.00 22.32
C ASN A 2 25.41 8.89 22.35
N THR A 3 24.19 9.25 22.72
CA THR A 3 23.02 8.37 22.54
C THR A 3 22.85 8.12 21.05
N ARG A 4 23.00 6.86 20.62
CA ARG A 4 22.70 6.45 19.24
C ARG A 4 21.26 6.88 18.91
N PRO A 5 21.01 7.50 17.75
CA PRO A 5 19.67 7.90 17.36
C PRO A 5 18.78 6.67 17.22
N ASP A 6 17.56 6.76 17.74
CA ASP A 6 16.55 5.72 17.61
C ASP A 6 16.32 5.40 16.12
N PRO A 7 16.53 4.16 15.66
CA PRO A 7 16.45 3.81 14.23
C PRO A 7 15.06 4.09 13.63
N LEU A 8 14.01 4.10 14.46
CA LEU A 8 12.64 4.44 14.05
C LEU A 8 12.40 5.95 13.92
N LYS A 9 13.27 6.79 14.50
CA LYS A 9 13.22 8.26 14.42
C LYS A 9 14.16 8.83 13.36
N THR A 10 14.32 8.08 12.26
CA THR A 10 15.08 8.50 11.08
C THR A 10 14.14 8.78 9.90
N PRO A 11 14.59 9.47 8.83
CA PRO A 11 13.80 9.65 7.62
C PRO A 11 13.33 8.33 6.96
N LEU A 12 14.05 7.23 7.18
CA LEU A 12 13.68 5.88 6.73
C LEU A 12 13.06 5.02 7.85
N GLY A 13 12.73 5.59 9.01
CA GLY A 13 12.11 4.90 10.14
C GLY A 13 10.88 4.07 9.78
N PRO A 14 9.93 4.58 8.97
CA PRO A 14 8.78 3.79 8.50
C PRO A 14 9.17 2.55 7.67
N LEU A 15 10.26 2.63 6.89
CA LEU A 15 10.79 1.48 6.16
C LEU A 15 11.36 0.44 7.15
N VAL A 16 12.10 0.89 8.16
CA VAL A 16 12.64 0.02 9.21
C VAL A 16 11.51 -0.68 9.97
N ALA A 17 10.46 0.07 10.38
CA ALA A 17 9.29 -0.50 11.04
C ALA A 17 8.62 -1.58 10.18
N LYS A 18 8.47 -1.32 8.88
CA LYS A 18 7.91 -2.27 7.93
C LYS A 18 8.80 -3.51 7.74
N LEU A 19 10.11 -3.34 7.63
CA LEU A 19 11.07 -4.45 7.51
C LEU A 19 11.06 -5.34 8.77
N GLN A 20 10.93 -4.76 9.96
CA GLN A 20 10.83 -5.48 11.24
C GLN A 20 9.60 -6.41 11.32
N LYS A 21 8.56 -6.20 10.50
CA LYS A 21 7.42 -7.11 10.38
C LYS A 21 7.71 -8.34 9.52
N CYS A 22 8.69 -8.25 8.63
CA CYS A 22 9.02 -9.30 7.66
C CYS A 22 10.29 -10.06 8.02
N THR A 23 11.24 -9.40 8.67
CA THR A 23 12.56 -9.96 9.02
C THR A 23 13.08 -9.33 10.30
N PHE A 24 14.08 -9.97 10.90
CA PHE A 24 14.82 -9.38 12.00
C PHE A 24 15.69 -8.23 11.47
N VAL A 25 15.58 -7.05 12.08
CA VAL A 25 16.37 -5.87 11.71
C VAL A 25 17.14 -5.42 12.94
N THR A 26 18.47 -5.49 12.86
CA THR A 26 19.39 -5.01 13.89
C THR A 26 19.52 -3.49 13.87
N HIS A 27 20.14 -2.93 14.90
CA HIS A 27 20.49 -1.50 14.91
C HIS A 27 21.50 -1.15 13.80
N GLU A 28 22.44 -2.05 13.52
CA GLU A 28 23.43 -1.87 12.45
C GLU A 28 22.75 -1.85 11.06
N ASP A 29 21.81 -2.76 10.81
CA ASP A 29 20.99 -2.75 9.58
C ASP A 29 20.27 -1.40 9.39
N ALA A 30 19.73 -0.84 10.47
CA ALA A 30 19.04 0.43 10.42
C ALA A 30 19.99 1.63 10.18
N GLU A 31 21.22 1.58 10.71
CA GLU A 31 22.27 2.56 10.41
C GLU A 31 22.72 2.47 8.95
N GLU A 32 22.91 1.26 8.41
CA GLU A 32 23.19 1.03 6.99
C GLU A 32 22.09 1.59 6.10
N LEU A 33 20.81 1.31 6.41
CA LEU A 33 19.68 1.87 5.68
C LEU A 33 19.66 3.41 5.74
N TYR A 34 19.90 3.99 6.92
CA TYR A 34 19.93 5.44 7.08
C TYR A 34 21.06 6.09 6.26
N SER A 35 22.23 5.44 6.16
CA SER A 35 23.35 5.93 5.36
C SER A 35 23.04 6.07 3.87
N LEU A 36 22.02 5.38 3.37
CA LEU A 36 21.56 5.49 1.98
C LEU A 36 20.72 6.74 1.70
N ALA A 37 20.25 7.43 2.74
CA ALA A 37 19.37 8.59 2.61
C ALA A 37 20.14 9.80 2.05
N LEU A 38 19.78 10.25 0.84
CA LEU A 38 20.45 11.36 0.17
C LEU A 38 19.72 12.70 0.41
N GLU A 39 18.44 12.75 0.05
CA GLU A 39 17.66 13.99 0.04
C GLU A 39 16.23 13.72 0.51
N VAL A 40 15.69 14.62 1.33
CA VAL A 40 14.28 14.61 1.70
C VAL A 40 13.53 15.60 0.81
N ARG A 41 12.58 15.09 0.01
CA ARG A 41 11.71 15.90 -0.84
C ARG A 41 10.31 15.96 -0.28
N THR A 42 9.71 17.14 -0.32
CA THR A 42 8.31 17.35 0.08
C THR A 42 7.45 17.73 -1.11
N LEU A 43 6.27 17.14 -1.21
CA LEU A 43 5.27 17.44 -2.23
C LEU A 43 3.94 17.79 -1.56
N LYS A 44 3.21 18.72 -2.17
CA LYS A 44 1.82 19.02 -1.79
C LYS A 44 0.87 18.04 -2.44
N ARG A 45 -0.30 17.84 -1.82
CA ARG A 45 -1.40 17.07 -2.39
C ARG A 45 -1.64 17.44 -3.87
N GLY A 46 -1.75 16.44 -4.73
CA GLY A 46 -1.96 16.57 -6.18
C GLY A 46 -0.68 16.75 -7.00
N GLN A 47 0.49 16.95 -6.38
CA GLN A 47 1.75 17.02 -7.12
C GLN A 47 2.28 15.62 -7.48
N GLU A 48 2.84 15.51 -8.68
CA GLU A 48 3.50 14.29 -9.15
C GLU A 48 4.93 14.19 -8.60
N LEU A 49 5.23 13.04 -7.99
CA LEU A 49 6.60 12.63 -7.69
C LEU A 49 7.29 12.08 -8.93
N VAL A 50 6.54 11.33 -9.74
CA VAL A 50 7.00 10.70 -10.99
C VAL A 50 5.90 10.84 -12.04
N SER A 51 6.24 11.26 -13.24
CA SER A 51 5.29 11.32 -14.35
C SER A 51 5.26 10.00 -15.14
N GLN A 52 4.12 9.68 -15.76
CA GLN A 52 4.01 8.52 -16.64
C GLN A 52 4.94 8.69 -17.85
N GLY A 53 5.79 7.71 -18.12
CA GLY A 53 6.83 7.75 -19.15
C GLY A 53 8.16 8.35 -18.68
N GLN A 54 8.26 8.81 -17.43
CA GLN A 54 9.52 9.31 -16.87
C GLN A 54 10.46 8.14 -16.53
N THR A 55 11.73 8.32 -16.87
CA THR A 55 12.82 7.44 -16.43
C THR A 55 13.47 8.01 -15.19
N LEU A 56 13.67 7.18 -14.16
CA LEU A 56 14.38 7.55 -12.94
C LEU A 56 15.52 6.58 -12.63
N ASN A 57 16.58 7.13 -12.04
CA ASN A 57 17.71 6.36 -11.51
C ASN A 57 17.65 6.17 -10.00
N ASP A 58 16.77 6.90 -9.31
CA ASP A 58 16.69 6.92 -7.85
C ASP A 58 15.39 6.30 -7.33
N LEU A 59 15.52 5.60 -6.21
CA LEU A 59 14.42 5.13 -5.40
C LEU A 59 13.91 6.28 -4.51
N HIS A 60 12.60 6.32 -4.30
CA HIS A 60 12.00 7.25 -3.36
C HIS A 60 11.14 6.46 -2.37
N PHE A 61 11.53 6.52 -1.09
CA PHE A 61 10.80 5.89 0.01
C PHE A 61 9.89 6.90 0.69
N VAL A 62 8.64 6.53 0.95
CA VAL A 62 7.69 7.40 1.63
C VAL A 62 8.05 7.48 3.11
N GLN A 63 8.39 8.68 3.58
CA GLN A 63 8.58 8.97 5.00
C GLN A 63 7.25 9.34 5.66
N LYS A 64 6.46 10.20 5.00
CA LYS A 64 5.20 10.71 5.55
C LYS A 64 4.22 10.97 4.43
N GLY A 65 2.93 10.83 4.74
CA GLY A 65 1.87 11.06 3.76
C GLY A 65 1.61 9.84 2.89
N TRP A 66 0.66 9.99 1.97
CA TRP A 66 0.18 8.93 1.11
C TRP A 66 0.33 9.37 -0.34
N ALA A 67 0.71 8.44 -1.20
CA ALA A 67 0.74 8.63 -2.65
C ALA A 67 -0.02 7.50 -3.34
N CYS A 68 -0.31 7.69 -4.61
CA CYS A 68 -0.99 6.71 -5.44
C CYS A 68 -0.26 6.52 -6.77
N ARG A 69 -0.35 5.32 -7.31
CA ARG A 69 0.07 4.99 -8.67
C ARG A 69 -1.13 5.24 -9.59
N LYS A 70 -1.01 6.19 -10.51
CA LYS A 70 -2.07 6.54 -11.47
C LYS A 70 -1.67 6.15 -12.88
N LYS A 71 -2.48 5.33 -13.53
CA LYS A 71 -2.35 4.99 -14.94
C LYS A 71 -3.28 5.88 -15.75
N LEU A 72 -2.71 6.68 -16.65
CA LEU A 72 -3.47 7.46 -17.63
C LEU A 72 -3.65 6.65 -18.91
N LEU A 73 -4.91 6.51 -19.35
CA LEU A 73 -5.29 5.87 -20.59
C LEU A 73 -5.26 6.86 -21.76
N LYS A 74 -5.32 6.33 -22.99
CA LYS A 74 -5.26 7.15 -24.22
C LYS A 74 -6.43 8.12 -24.37
N ASP A 75 -7.58 7.79 -23.77
CA ASP A 75 -8.78 8.62 -23.76
C ASP A 75 -8.75 9.71 -22.68
N GLY A 76 -7.68 9.80 -21.89
CA GLY A 76 -7.53 10.74 -20.78
C GLY A 76 -8.10 10.24 -19.45
N THR A 77 -8.67 9.03 -19.40
CA THR A 77 -9.16 8.45 -18.15
C THR A 77 -8.00 8.01 -17.26
N ALA A 78 -8.04 8.39 -15.97
CA ALA A 78 -7.01 8.04 -15.00
C ALA A 78 -7.53 7.03 -13.95
N PHE A 79 -6.80 5.93 -13.77
CA PHE A 79 -7.11 4.89 -12.78
C PHE A 79 -6.02 4.77 -11.73
N THR A 80 -6.44 4.63 -10.47
CA THR A 80 -5.52 4.35 -9.37
C THR A 80 -5.27 2.85 -9.31
N ILE A 81 -4.03 2.45 -9.61
CA ILE A 81 -3.61 1.04 -9.69
C ILE A 81 -2.85 0.58 -8.43
N GLY A 82 -2.71 1.45 -7.44
CA GLY A 82 -2.10 1.13 -6.16
C GLY A 82 -1.82 2.36 -5.32
N TYR A 83 -1.50 2.14 -4.04
CA TYR A 83 -1.15 3.19 -3.09
C TYR A 83 0.25 2.95 -2.52
N LEU A 84 0.92 4.04 -2.16
CA LEU A 84 2.20 4.08 -1.46
C LEU A 84 1.98 4.78 -0.12
N LEU A 85 2.22 4.06 0.96
CA LEU A 85 2.10 4.52 2.33
C LEU A 85 3.50 4.68 2.93
N PRO A 86 3.66 5.27 4.14
CA PRO A 86 4.96 5.32 4.80
C PRO A 86 5.66 3.96 4.78
N GLY A 87 6.96 3.95 4.48
CA GLY A 87 7.77 2.73 4.30
C GLY A 87 7.66 2.08 2.92
N ASP A 88 6.71 2.47 2.07
CA ASP A 88 6.66 2.04 0.67
C ASP A 88 7.65 2.78 -0.22
N CYS A 89 8.00 2.19 -1.36
CA CYS A 89 8.94 2.74 -2.33
C CYS A 89 8.30 2.88 -3.72
N THR A 90 8.69 3.90 -4.48
CA THR A 90 8.27 4.12 -5.88
C THR A 90 8.51 2.91 -6.77
N GLY A 91 9.50 2.07 -6.47
CA GLY A 91 9.58 0.71 -7.00
C GLY A 91 10.88 0.04 -6.61
N LEU A 92 10.83 -1.13 -5.97
CA LEU A 92 12.04 -1.93 -5.71
C LEU A 92 12.39 -2.76 -6.96
N THR A 93 12.61 -2.07 -8.08
CA THR A 93 13.25 -2.67 -9.26
C THR A 93 14.75 -2.59 -9.09
N SER A 94 15.49 -3.62 -9.51
CA SER A 94 16.95 -3.58 -9.57
C SER A 94 17.46 -2.85 -10.82
N ALA A 95 16.57 -2.49 -11.75
CA ALA A 95 16.93 -1.91 -13.04
C ALA A 95 17.14 -0.39 -12.93
N MET A 96 18.38 0.04 -13.19
CA MET A 96 18.67 1.44 -13.53
C MET A 96 17.97 1.80 -14.85
N GLY A 97 17.53 3.06 -14.99
CA GLY A 97 16.87 3.53 -16.21
C GLY A 97 15.47 2.95 -16.43
N TYR A 98 14.77 2.55 -15.36
CA TYR A 98 13.38 2.07 -15.47
C TYR A 98 12.44 3.21 -15.86
N THR A 99 11.73 3.04 -16.97
CA THR A 99 10.66 3.95 -17.41
C THR A 99 9.35 3.56 -16.74
N PHE A 100 8.80 4.46 -15.95
CA PHE A 100 7.54 4.25 -15.26
C PHE A 100 6.39 4.25 -16.24
N ASP A 101 5.60 3.18 -16.27
CA ASP A 101 4.43 3.10 -17.12
C ASP A 101 3.19 3.80 -16.52
N HIS A 102 3.33 4.38 -15.33
CA HIS A 102 2.29 5.08 -14.58
C HIS A 102 2.90 6.29 -13.85
N ALA A 103 2.06 7.26 -13.47
CA ALA A 103 2.46 8.36 -12.62
C ALA A 103 2.39 7.99 -11.13
N ILE A 104 3.14 8.70 -10.30
CA ILE A 104 3.05 8.64 -8.84
C ILE A 104 2.67 10.02 -8.33
N GLU A 105 1.50 10.16 -7.74
CA GLU A 105 0.92 11.44 -7.30
C GLU A 105 0.67 11.42 -5.79
N ALA A 106 0.98 12.55 -5.14
CA ALA A 106 0.73 12.78 -3.73
C ALA A 106 -0.79 12.88 -3.45
N VAL A 107 -1.31 11.97 -2.62
CA VAL A 107 -2.72 11.94 -2.17
C VAL A 107 -2.93 12.88 -0.99
N THR A 108 -1.93 12.99 -0.13
CA THR A 108 -1.81 14.00 0.93
C THR A 108 -0.54 14.82 0.72
N ASP A 109 -0.27 15.79 1.57
CA ASP A 109 1.11 16.30 1.69
C ASP A 109 2.04 15.11 1.95
N LEU A 110 3.08 14.99 1.14
CA LEU A 110 3.94 13.82 1.00
C LEU A 110 5.38 14.23 1.30
N THR A 111 6.10 13.38 2.04
CA THR A 111 7.53 13.50 2.25
C THR A 111 8.17 12.19 1.85
N VAL A 112 9.17 12.26 0.98
CA VAL A 112 9.91 11.10 0.49
C VAL A 112 11.40 11.28 0.69
N VAL A 113 12.10 10.17 0.90
CA VAL A 113 13.56 10.10 0.97
C VAL A 113 14.08 9.50 -0.32
N ARG A 114 14.93 10.26 -1.01
CA ARG A 114 15.65 9.79 -2.20
C ARG A 114 16.83 8.91 -1.78
N VAL A 115 16.95 7.77 -2.45
CA VAL A 115 18.02 6.79 -2.28
C VAL A 115 18.53 6.41 -3.67
N ASP A 116 19.84 6.43 -3.87
CA ASP A 116 20.46 5.99 -5.13
C ASP A 116 20.25 4.47 -5.31
N THR A 117 19.86 4.07 -6.54
CA THR A 117 19.56 2.66 -6.84
C THR A 117 20.80 1.78 -6.79
N GLN A 118 21.97 2.29 -7.16
CA GLN A 118 23.23 1.54 -7.11
C GLN A 118 23.60 1.24 -5.65
N SER A 119 23.63 2.25 -4.78
CA SER A 119 23.93 2.04 -3.35
C SER A 119 22.91 1.11 -2.68
N PHE A 120 21.63 1.19 -3.07
CA PHE A 120 20.61 0.26 -2.60
C PHE A 120 20.86 -1.18 -3.07
N ASN A 121 21.33 -1.37 -4.30
CA ASN A 121 21.68 -2.70 -4.81
C ASN A 121 22.93 -3.25 -4.13
N GLU A 122 23.94 -2.42 -3.88
CA GLU A 122 25.14 -2.79 -3.12
C GLU A 122 24.78 -3.24 -1.70
N LEU A 123 23.89 -2.52 -1.00
CA LEU A 123 23.38 -2.92 0.32
C LEU A 123 22.73 -4.31 0.30
N LYS A 124 21.88 -4.60 -0.70
CA LYS A 124 21.25 -5.93 -0.79
C LYS A 124 22.27 -7.03 -1.06
N THR A 125 23.33 -6.73 -1.79
CA THR A 125 24.41 -7.69 -2.06
C THR A 125 25.26 -7.95 -0.81
N SER A 126 25.57 -6.91 -0.03
CA SER A 126 26.38 -7.03 1.19
C SER A 126 25.60 -7.55 2.39
N ASN A 127 24.28 -7.37 2.43
CA ASN A 127 23.43 -7.73 3.56
C ASN A 127 22.26 -8.66 3.14
N PRO A 128 22.46 -9.99 3.15
CA PRO A 128 21.44 -10.97 2.73
C PRO A 128 20.14 -10.92 3.54
N ARG A 129 20.22 -10.53 4.82
CA ARG A 129 19.04 -10.41 5.71
C ARG A 129 18.12 -9.29 5.26
N LEU A 130 18.68 -8.12 4.93
CA LEU A 130 17.92 -7.03 4.36
C LEU A 130 17.41 -7.37 2.96
N ALA A 131 18.23 -8.04 2.12
CA ALA A 131 17.79 -8.50 0.81
C ALA A 131 16.54 -9.41 0.89
N GLN A 132 16.53 -10.36 1.84
CA GLN A 132 15.36 -11.19 2.11
C GLN A 132 14.16 -10.35 2.56
N GLY A 133 14.35 -9.39 3.46
CA GLY A 133 13.30 -8.47 3.90
C GLY A 133 12.66 -7.70 2.74
N PHE A 134 13.47 -7.15 1.83
CA PHE A 134 13.00 -6.47 0.63
C PHE A 134 12.27 -7.40 -0.34
N SER A 135 12.73 -8.66 -0.48
CA SER A 135 12.04 -9.68 -1.27
C SER A 135 10.65 -9.97 -0.71
N LEU A 136 10.51 -10.11 0.61
CA LEU A 136 9.21 -10.28 1.27
C LEU A 136 8.29 -9.08 1.04
N ILE A 137 8.80 -7.85 1.18
CA ILE A 137 8.02 -6.63 0.86
C ILE A 137 7.55 -6.63 -0.60
N ARG A 138 8.41 -7.05 -1.55
CA ARG A 138 8.03 -7.18 -2.96
C ARG A 138 6.90 -8.20 -3.17
N LEU A 139 6.99 -9.36 -2.53
CA LEU A 139 5.96 -10.40 -2.59
C LEU A 139 4.63 -9.91 -1.98
N THR A 140 4.67 -9.16 -0.87
CA THR A 140 3.49 -8.52 -0.30
C THR A 140 2.80 -7.61 -1.31
N ASN A 141 3.58 -6.73 -1.97
CA ASN A 141 3.03 -5.79 -2.95
C ASN A 141 2.40 -6.53 -4.15
N GLU A 142 3.02 -7.61 -4.60
CA GLU A 142 2.45 -8.44 -5.68
C GLU A 142 1.15 -9.13 -5.25
N PHE A 143 1.07 -9.60 -4.00
CA PHE A 143 -0.17 -10.13 -3.43
C PHE A 143 -1.27 -9.07 -3.40
N ILE A 144 -0.98 -7.87 -2.91
CA ILE A 144 -1.94 -6.76 -2.86
C ILE A 144 -2.47 -6.46 -4.26
N SER A 145 -1.58 -6.39 -5.27
CA SER A 145 -1.99 -6.15 -6.65
C SER A 145 -2.92 -7.25 -7.18
N ARG A 146 -2.64 -8.53 -6.93
CA ARG A 146 -3.52 -9.64 -7.33
C ARG A 146 -4.87 -9.60 -6.62
N SER A 147 -4.88 -9.34 -5.31
CA SER A 147 -6.10 -9.21 -4.53
C SER A 147 -6.96 -8.04 -5.05
N GLN A 148 -6.33 -6.93 -5.42
CA GLN A 148 -7.04 -5.80 -6.04
C GLN A 148 -7.67 -6.20 -7.40
N MET A 149 -6.97 -6.97 -8.24
CA MET A 149 -7.54 -7.49 -9.49
C MET A 149 -8.77 -8.37 -9.25
N ILE A 150 -8.71 -9.29 -8.29
CA ILE A 150 -9.85 -10.15 -7.91
C ILE A 150 -11.02 -9.29 -7.40
N ASN A 151 -10.74 -8.31 -6.53
CA ASN A 151 -11.76 -7.42 -5.98
C ASN A 151 -12.47 -6.61 -7.07
N LEU A 152 -11.75 -6.18 -8.11
CA LEU A 152 -12.33 -5.49 -9.26
C LEU A 152 -13.22 -6.39 -10.13
N GLY A 153 -12.83 -7.66 -10.31
CA GLY A 153 -13.54 -8.59 -11.20
C GLY A 153 -14.71 -9.34 -10.55
N ALA A 154 -14.64 -9.63 -9.25
CA ALA A 154 -15.55 -10.58 -8.60
C ALA A 154 -16.35 -10.01 -7.41
N MET A 155 -15.91 -8.91 -6.80
CA MET A 155 -16.56 -8.42 -5.57
C MET A 155 -17.64 -7.36 -5.85
N PRO A 156 -18.79 -7.42 -5.14
CA PRO A 156 -19.77 -6.34 -5.06
C PRO A 156 -19.15 -5.02 -4.61
N ALA A 157 -19.78 -3.90 -4.97
CA ALA A 157 -19.25 -2.56 -4.73
C ALA A 157 -19.00 -2.26 -3.24
N GLU A 158 -19.90 -2.69 -2.35
CA GLU A 158 -19.77 -2.51 -0.90
C GLU A 158 -18.54 -3.26 -0.34
N GLN A 159 -18.38 -4.52 -0.72
CA GLN A 159 -17.26 -5.33 -0.29
C GLN A 159 -15.95 -4.80 -0.87
N ARG A 160 -15.94 -4.38 -2.13
CA ARG A 160 -14.77 -3.79 -2.78
C ARG A 160 -14.27 -2.53 -2.07
N ILE A 161 -15.17 -1.63 -1.68
CA ILE A 161 -14.82 -0.44 -0.89
C ILE A 161 -14.33 -0.85 0.49
N GLY A 162 -15.01 -1.78 1.18
CA GLY A 162 -14.58 -2.28 2.48
C GLY A 162 -13.18 -2.91 2.46
N GLN A 163 -12.90 -3.77 1.48
CA GLN A 163 -11.60 -4.39 1.23
C GLN A 163 -10.49 -3.34 1.09
N LEU A 164 -10.72 -2.32 0.25
CA LEU A 164 -9.76 -1.22 0.05
C LEU A 164 -9.47 -0.47 1.35
N LEU A 165 -10.51 -0.10 2.09
CA LEU A 165 -10.37 0.66 3.33
C LEU A 165 -9.65 -0.14 4.41
N CYS A 166 -10.00 -1.43 4.58
CA CYS A 166 -9.34 -2.33 5.53
C CYS A 166 -7.87 -2.55 5.17
N ASP A 167 -7.55 -2.74 3.88
CA ASP A 167 -6.18 -2.91 3.41
C ASP A 167 -5.29 -1.71 3.73
N LEU A 168 -5.79 -0.52 3.43
CA LEU A 168 -5.04 0.72 3.64
C LEU A 168 -4.77 0.99 5.12
N ILE A 169 -5.72 0.70 6.00
CA ILE A 169 -5.50 0.81 7.45
C ILE A 169 -4.49 -0.24 7.94
N HIS A 170 -4.66 -1.51 7.56
CA HIS A 170 -3.74 -2.58 7.96
C HIS A 170 -2.31 -2.28 7.50
N ARG A 171 -2.12 -1.78 6.28
CA ARG A 171 -0.81 -1.37 5.76
C ARG A 171 -0.23 -0.16 6.47
N ALA A 172 -1.06 0.85 6.78
CA ALA A 172 -0.62 2.01 7.53
C ALA A 172 -0.14 1.63 8.93
N GLU A 173 -0.79 0.67 9.59
CA GLU A 173 -0.36 0.14 10.89
C GLU A 173 0.99 -0.57 10.84
N GLN A 174 1.32 -1.26 9.75
CA GLN A 174 2.62 -1.95 9.63
C GLN A 174 3.80 -0.99 9.57
N SER A 175 3.57 0.25 9.20
CA SER A 175 4.60 1.26 8.99
C SER A 175 4.56 2.40 10.03
N ASP A 176 3.69 2.28 11.05
CA ASP A 176 3.57 3.27 12.13
C ASP A 176 4.51 2.90 13.28
N PRO A 177 5.60 3.67 13.51
CA PRO A 177 6.53 3.39 14.59
C PRO A 177 5.92 3.61 15.98
N ASP A 178 4.90 4.44 16.09
CA ASP A 178 4.26 4.80 17.36
C ASP A 178 3.04 3.92 17.68
N GLY A 179 2.55 3.12 16.71
CA GLY A 179 1.36 2.28 16.86
C GLY A 179 0.08 3.07 17.19
N LYS A 180 0.04 4.36 16.83
CA LYS A 180 -1.07 5.29 17.08
C LYS A 180 -2.02 5.42 15.89
N ASN A 181 -1.92 4.52 14.93
CA ASN A 181 -2.51 4.72 13.62
C ASN A 181 -4.01 5.02 13.73
N SER A 182 -4.41 6.14 13.14
CA SER A 182 -5.80 6.52 13.09
C SER A 182 -6.54 5.54 12.19
N LEU A 183 -7.75 5.11 12.58
CA LEU A 183 -8.68 4.39 11.70
C LEU A 183 -9.25 5.31 10.60
N THR A 184 -8.42 6.17 10.00
CA THR A 184 -8.80 7.16 9.01
C THR A 184 -7.98 6.97 7.74
N VAL A 185 -8.69 6.81 6.63
CA VAL A 185 -8.14 6.72 5.28
C VAL A 185 -8.30 8.08 4.61
N PRO A 186 -7.21 8.81 4.27
CA PRO A 186 -7.27 10.17 3.74
C PRO A 186 -7.60 10.21 2.24
N LEU A 187 -8.60 9.42 1.82
CA LEU A 187 -9.06 9.35 0.44
C LEU A 187 -10.38 10.10 0.27
N SER A 188 -10.50 10.83 -0.85
CA SER A 188 -11.76 11.38 -1.31
C SER A 188 -12.62 10.30 -1.98
N GLN A 189 -13.88 10.62 -2.24
CA GLN A 189 -14.77 9.72 -3.00
C GLN A 189 -14.28 9.52 -4.44
N ILE A 190 -13.57 10.50 -5.01
CA ILE A 190 -12.97 10.40 -6.35
C ILE A 190 -11.79 9.44 -6.33
N ASP A 191 -10.96 9.48 -5.28
CA ASP A 191 -9.83 8.56 -5.13
C ASP A 191 -10.33 7.11 -4.96
N ILE A 192 -11.37 6.92 -4.15
CA ILE A 192 -12.02 5.61 -3.97
C ILE A 192 -12.64 5.14 -5.29
N ALA A 193 -13.34 6.02 -6.02
CA ALA A 193 -13.92 5.71 -7.33
C ALA A 193 -12.84 5.22 -8.31
N SER A 194 -11.74 5.96 -8.42
CA SER A 194 -10.60 5.65 -9.29
C SER A 194 -9.95 4.30 -8.93
N ALA A 195 -9.82 3.97 -7.63
CA ALA A 195 -9.21 2.72 -7.18
C ALA A 195 -10.14 1.50 -7.26
N THR A 196 -11.45 1.72 -7.24
CA THR A 196 -12.47 0.66 -7.22
C THR A 196 -13.17 0.45 -8.57
N GLY A 197 -12.88 1.29 -9.57
CA GLY A 197 -13.56 1.23 -10.86
C GLY A 197 -15.05 1.53 -10.79
N LEU A 198 -15.47 2.30 -9.78
CA LEU A 198 -16.86 2.73 -9.58
C LEU A 198 -17.01 4.20 -9.97
N SER A 199 -18.23 4.65 -10.28
CA SER A 199 -18.47 6.08 -10.44
C SER A 199 -18.49 6.78 -9.07
N PRO A 200 -18.11 8.08 -8.98
CA PRO A 200 -18.21 8.84 -7.72
C PRO A 200 -19.60 8.81 -7.09
N VAL A 201 -20.66 8.82 -7.91
CA VAL A 201 -22.06 8.72 -7.46
C VAL A 201 -22.34 7.35 -6.83
N HIS A 202 -21.83 6.26 -7.43
CA HIS A 202 -21.97 4.93 -6.87
C HIS A 202 -21.18 4.81 -5.55
N VAL A 203 -19.94 5.31 -5.50
CA VAL A 203 -19.14 5.36 -4.27
C VAL A 203 -19.89 6.11 -3.16
N ASN A 204 -20.50 7.26 -3.47
CA ASN A 204 -21.29 8.02 -2.51
C ASN A 204 -22.43 7.18 -1.91
N ARG A 205 -23.22 6.51 -2.76
CA ARG A 205 -24.32 5.62 -2.35
C ARG A 205 -23.84 4.48 -1.45
N VAL A 206 -22.72 3.84 -1.81
CA VAL A 206 -22.14 2.76 -1.00
C VAL A 206 -21.66 3.28 0.35
N LEU A 207 -20.94 4.41 0.38
CA LEU A 207 -20.48 5.00 1.64
C LEU A 207 -21.66 5.43 2.54
N GLN A 208 -22.77 5.93 1.97
CA GLN A 208 -23.98 6.20 2.75
C GLN A 208 -24.57 4.93 3.37
N LYS A 209 -24.58 3.82 2.65
CA LYS A 209 -25.03 2.52 3.17
C LYS A 209 -24.13 2.03 4.31
N LEU A 210 -22.82 2.03 4.10
CA LEU A 210 -21.84 1.63 5.12
C LEU A 210 -21.90 2.52 6.38
N ARG A 211 -22.21 3.82 6.22
CA ARG A 211 -22.47 4.73 7.35
C ARG A 211 -23.74 4.36 8.12
N LYS A 212 -24.84 4.05 7.42
CA LYS A 212 -26.09 3.61 8.07
C LYS A 212 -25.90 2.31 8.85
N GLU A 213 -25.02 1.43 8.38
CA GLU A 213 -24.63 0.20 9.07
C GLU A 213 -23.59 0.41 10.19
N GLY A 214 -23.14 1.66 10.41
CA GLY A 214 -22.19 2.02 11.46
C GLY A 214 -20.78 1.49 11.21
N LEU A 215 -20.42 1.15 9.97
CA LEU A 215 -19.11 0.59 9.61
C LEU A 215 -18.06 1.68 9.32
N VAL A 216 -18.49 2.79 8.73
CA VAL A 216 -17.63 3.94 8.39
C VAL A 216 -18.30 5.26 8.76
N ASP A 217 -17.51 6.31 8.81
CA ASP A 217 -17.94 7.70 8.97
C ASP A 217 -17.05 8.64 8.15
N THR A 218 -17.42 9.92 8.07
CA THR A 218 -16.60 10.97 7.45
C THR A 218 -15.72 11.60 8.53
N HIS A 219 -14.42 11.68 8.28
CA HIS A 219 -13.50 12.35 9.21
C HIS A 219 -13.62 13.88 9.09
N GLN A 220 -13.53 14.60 10.22
CA GLN A 220 -13.76 16.06 10.29
C GLN A 220 -12.79 16.87 9.40
N GLN A 221 -11.56 16.38 9.22
CA GLN A 221 -10.54 17.01 8.38
C GLN A 221 -10.51 16.43 6.94
N GLY A 222 -11.55 15.68 6.56
CA GLY A 222 -11.62 14.93 5.30
C GLY A 222 -11.10 13.50 5.43
N GLY A 223 -11.55 12.63 4.51
CA GLY A 223 -11.26 11.19 4.51
C GLY A 223 -12.39 10.34 5.08
N ILE A 224 -12.17 9.03 5.08
CA ILE A 224 -13.11 8.02 5.57
C ILE A 224 -12.57 7.45 6.88
N ARG A 225 -13.33 7.58 7.97
CA ARG A 225 -13.03 6.96 9.25
C ARG A 225 -13.71 5.59 9.32
N LEU A 226 -13.00 4.55 9.71
CA LEU A 226 -13.60 3.26 10.04
C LEU A 226 -14.06 3.33 11.49
N SER A 227 -15.33 2.99 11.72
CA SER A 227 -15.89 2.95 13.07
C SER A 227 -15.40 1.73 13.84
N ASN A 228 -15.20 0.62 13.12
CA ASN A 228 -14.68 -0.63 13.64
C ASN A 228 -14.05 -1.41 12.48
N TRP A 229 -12.73 -1.64 12.57
CA TRP A 229 -11.98 -2.31 11.49
C TRP A 229 -12.41 -3.77 11.35
N GLU A 230 -12.56 -4.50 12.46
CA GLU A 230 -12.90 -5.92 12.48
C GLU A 230 -14.28 -6.19 11.86
N LYS A 231 -15.28 -5.35 12.16
CA LYS A 231 -16.62 -5.45 11.58
C LYS A 231 -16.61 -5.18 10.09
N LEU A 232 -15.88 -4.16 9.64
CA LEU A 232 -15.77 -3.87 8.21
C LEU A 232 -15.03 -4.99 7.48
N ALA A 233 -13.96 -5.52 8.08
CA ALA A 233 -13.21 -6.65 7.53
C ALA A 233 -14.08 -7.89 7.41
N ALA A 234 -14.87 -8.24 8.44
CA ALA A 234 -15.81 -9.35 8.39
C ALA A 234 -16.90 -9.15 7.31
N PHE A 235 -17.47 -7.94 7.23
CA PHE A 235 -18.47 -7.59 6.22
C PHE A 235 -17.92 -7.72 4.78
N SER A 236 -16.69 -7.25 4.57
CA SER A 236 -16.07 -7.24 3.25
C SER A 236 -15.39 -8.55 2.88
N GLY A 237 -15.23 -9.47 3.83
CA GLY A 237 -14.40 -10.67 3.68
C GLY A 237 -12.90 -10.35 3.56
N TYR A 238 -12.43 -9.27 4.19
CA TYR A 238 -11.02 -8.89 4.15
C TYR A 238 -10.20 -9.83 5.02
N GLU A 239 -9.21 -10.47 4.41
CA GLU A 239 -8.17 -11.22 5.11
C GLU A 239 -6.91 -10.37 5.14
N LYS A 240 -6.26 -10.30 6.31
CA LYS A 240 -5.01 -9.55 6.45
C LYS A 240 -4.00 -10.06 5.44
N THR A 241 -3.51 -9.15 4.62
CA THR A 241 -2.39 -9.44 3.75
C THR A 241 -1.16 -9.64 4.63
N ASP A 242 -0.76 -10.90 4.84
CA ASP A 242 0.45 -11.29 5.57
C ASP A 242 1.38 -12.07 4.61
N PRO A 243 2.58 -11.54 4.30
CA PRO A 243 3.51 -12.23 3.40
C PRO A 243 4.05 -13.55 3.95
N VAL A 244 4.00 -13.77 5.26
CA VAL A 244 4.58 -14.96 5.92
C VAL A 244 3.50 -16.02 6.22
N LYS A 245 2.24 -15.59 6.39
CA LYS A 245 1.09 -16.48 6.62
C LYS A 245 0.14 -16.45 5.42
N GLN A 246 0.40 -17.28 4.42
CA GLN A 246 -0.67 -17.64 3.49
C GLN A 246 -1.73 -18.46 4.24
N PRO A 247 -3.03 -18.26 3.98
CA PRO A 247 -4.03 -19.18 4.48
C PRO A 247 -3.75 -20.56 3.90
N SER A 248 -3.63 -21.56 4.77
CA SER A 248 -3.71 -22.97 4.42
C SER A 248 -5.14 -23.29 3.97
N SER A 249 -5.59 -22.74 2.85
CA SER A 249 -6.90 -23.01 2.28
C SER A 249 -6.90 -24.38 1.58
N LYS A 250 -6.63 -25.45 2.33
CA LYS A 250 -6.92 -26.82 1.90
C LYS A 250 -8.33 -27.28 2.28
N GLU A 251 -9.03 -26.58 3.19
CA GLU A 251 -10.32 -27.08 3.70
C GLU A 251 -11.58 -26.49 3.05
N GLY A 252 -11.48 -25.40 2.26
CA GLY A 252 -12.67 -24.74 1.67
C GLY A 252 -12.87 -24.89 0.15
N LEU A 253 -11.79 -25.15 -0.60
CA LEU A 253 -11.82 -25.14 -2.07
C LEU A 253 -12.33 -26.47 -2.68
N SER A 254 -12.16 -27.60 -1.98
CA SER A 254 -12.53 -28.92 -2.51
C SER A 254 -14.04 -29.20 -2.52
N SER A 255 -14.82 -28.50 -1.69
CA SER A 255 -16.27 -28.65 -1.59
C SER A 255 -17.03 -27.71 -2.53
N ARG A 256 -16.50 -26.51 -2.80
CA ARG A 256 -17.14 -25.52 -3.69
C ARG A 256 -16.92 -25.79 -5.17
N LEU A 257 -15.78 -26.36 -5.56
CA LEU A 257 -15.48 -26.64 -6.97
C LEU A 257 -16.23 -27.86 -7.52
N ARG A 258 -16.65 -28.82 -6.68
CA ARG A 258 -17.48 -29.95 -7.14
C ARG A 258 -18.90 -29.54 -7.54
N GLY A 259 -19.46 -28.50 -6.93
CA GLY A 259 -20.84 -28.06 -7.21
C GLY A 259 -21.01 -27.22 -8.48
N GLN A 260 -19.93 -26.73 -9.10
CA GLN A 260 -19.99 -25.87 -10.30
C GLN A 260 -19.80 -26.61 -11.63
N PHE A 261 -19.30 -27.85 -11.61
CA PHE A 261 -19.14 -28.66 -12.82
C PHE A 261 -20.27 -29.68 -13.05
N ASP A 262 -21.15 -29.89 -12.06
CA ASP A 262 -22.24 -30.88 -12.12
C ASP A 262 -23.59 -30.31 -12.62
N ARG A 263 -23.60 -29.10 -13.21
CA ARG A 263 -24.82 -28.46 -13.76
C ARG A 263 -24.69 -28.06 -15.22
N ARG A 264 -23.99 -28.86 -16.00
CA ARG A 264 -24.01 -28.81 -17.46
C ARG A 264 -24.10 -30.22 -17.99
N ASP A 265 -25.26 -30.84 -17.79
CA ASP A 265 -25.79 -31.95 -18.57
C ASP A 265 -27.19 -32.25 -18.02
N GLU A 266 -28.15 -31.38 -18.33
CA GLU A 266 -29.61 -31.64 -18.36
C GLU A 266 -30.29 -30.60 -19.26
#